data_AF-A0AAN7RZ33-F1
#
_entry.id   AF-A0AAN7RZ33-F1
#
_cell.length_a   1.000
_cell.length_b   1.000
_cell.length_c   1.000
_cell.angle_alpha   90.00
_cell.angle_beta   90.00
_cell.angle_gamma   90.00
#
_symmetry.space_group_name_H-M   'P 1'
#
loop_
_entity.id
_entity.type
_entity.pdbx_description
1 polymer ?
#
loop_
_entity_poly.entity_id
_entity_poly.type
_entity_poly.pdbx_seq_one_letter_code
_entity_poly.pdbx_strand_id
1 'polypeptide(L)' 'MPSMHYILIARDYEIQRERIELGRCVGEGQFGDVHQGVYMSPENPAMAVAIKTCKNCTSDSVREKFLQEACEY' A
#
# COMPACT_ATOMS: atom_id res chain seq x y z
N MET A 1 2.25 6.79 18.67
CA MET A 1 3.56 6.14 18.46
C MET A 1 3.24 4.77 17.91
N PRO A 2 3.55 4.48 16.64
CA PRO A 2 3.28 3.16 16.10
C PRO A 2 4.03 2.12 16.94
N SER A 3 3.40 0.98 17.23
CA SER A 3 4.04 -0.05 18.05
C SER A 3 5.32 -0.54 17.35
N MET A 4 6.38 -0.82 18.10
CA MET A 4 7.64 -1.35 17.52
C MET A 4 7.43 -2.62 16.70
N HIS A 5 6.36 -3.38 17.01
CA HIS A 5 5.93 -4.54 16.24
C HIS A 5 5.54 -4.18 14.80
N TYR A 6 4.85 -3.06 14.61
CA TYR A 6 4.40 -2.57 13.31
C TYR A 6 5.56 -2.22 12.37
N ILE A 7 6.59 -1.58 12.92
CA ILE A 7 7.78 -1.13 12.17
C ILE A 7 8.59 -2.33 11.67
N LEU A 8 8.63 -3.41 12.44
CA LEU A 8 9.37 -4.61 12.06
C LEU A 8 8.64 -5.41 10.97
N ILE A 9 7.31 -5.56 11.09
CA ILE A 9 6.50 -6.27 10.08
C ILE A 9 6.52 -5.52 8.75
N ALA A 10 6.37 -4.19 8.77
CA ALA A 10 6.31 -3.40 7.54
C ALA A 10 7.61 -3.42 6.71
N ARG A 11 8.77 -3.70 7.33
CA ARG A 11 10.08 -3.66 6.66
C ARG A 11 10.24 -4.73 5.58
N ASP A 12 9.77 -5.94 5.84
CA ASP A 12 9.92 -7.04 4.88
C ASP A 12 8.94 -6.90 3.68
N TYR A 13 7.88 -6.10 3.84
CA TYR A 13 6.88 -5.80 2.82
C TYR A 13 7.00 -4.38 2.26
N GLU A 14 8.07 -3.65 2.59
CA GLU A 14 8.28 -2.30 2.09
C GLU A 14 8.65 -2.36 0.60
N ILE A 15 7.90 -1.63 -0.23
CA ILE A 15 8.09 -1.59 -1.68
C ILE A 15 8.60 -0.22 -2.08
N GLN A 16 9.72 -0.20 -2.81
CA GLN A 16 10.27 1.00 -3.46
C GLN A 16 9.26 1.58 -4.44
N ARG A 17 8.94 2.87 -4.31
CA ARG A 17 7.92 3.53 -5.12
C ARG A 17 8.23 3.48 -6.62
N GLU A 18 9.51 3.47 -6.99
CA GLU A 18 10.01 3.42 -8.36
C GLU A 18 9.66 2.10 -9.06
N ARG A 19 9.39 1.04 -8.29
CA ARG A 19 8.97 -0.27 -8.81
C ARG A 19 7.47 -0.35 -9.07
N ILE A 20 6.72 0.73 -8.84
CA ILE A 20 5.27 0.75 -8.97
C ILE A 20 4.85 1.70 -10.10
N GLU A 21 4.13 1.17 -11.08
CA GLU A 21 3.37 1.97 -12.03
C GLU A 21 1.92 2.06 -11.56
N LEU A 22 1.45 3.29 -11.34
CA LEU A 22 0.08 3.56 -10.96
C LEU A 22 -0.77 3.69 -12.22
N GLY A 23 -1.75 2.82 -12.39
CA GLY A 23 -2.72 2.87 -13.48
C GLY A 23 -3.99 3.63 -13.10
N ARG A 24 -5.08 3.36 -13.84
CA ARG A 24 -6.37 4.01 -13.60
C ARG A 24 -7.01 3.56 -12.29
N CYS A 25 -7.85 4.42 -11.72
CA CYS A 25 -8.74 4.05 -10.63
C CYS A 25 -9.74 2.99 -11.09
N VAL A 26 -9.92 1.95 -10.28
CA VAL A 26 -10.82 0.81 -10.52
C VAL A 26 -11.86 0.64 -9.40
N GLY A 27 -11.77 1.43 -8.32
CA GLY A 27 -12.76 1.43 -7.25
C GLY A 27 -12.45 2.46 -6.17
N GLU A 28 -13.42 2.68 -5.29
CA GLU A 28 -13.28 3.59 -4.15
C GLU A 28 -13.55 2.81 -2.86
N GLY A 29 -12.65 2.93 -1.89
CA GLY A 29 -12.77 2.32 -0.57
C GLY A 29 -12.84 3.38 0.54
N GLN A 30 -13.05 2.93 1.78
CA GLN A 30 -13.21 3.80 2.94
C GLN A 30 -12.04 4.77 3.16
N PHE A 31 -10.83 4.36 2.82
CA PHE A 31 -9.61 5.14 3.05
C PHE A 31 -9.09 5.88 1.81
N GLY A 32 -9.64 5.57 0.63
CA GLY A 32 -9.22 6.15 -0.64
C GLY A 32 -9.44 5.20 -1.81
N ASP A 33 -8.79 5.49 -2.93
CA ASP A 33 -9.06 4.80 -4.18
C ASP A 33 -8.25 3.53 -4.32
N VAL A 34 -8.82 2.58 -5.05
CA VAL A 34 -8.11 1.39 -5.54
C VAL A 34 -7.78 1.63 -7.00
N HIS A 35 -6.52 1.51 -7.34
CA HIS A 35 -6.01 1.62 -8.71
C HIS A 35 -5.52 0.26 -9.18
N GLN A 36 -5.67 -0.02 -10.47
CA GLN A 36 -4.86 -1.07 -11.09
C GLN A 36 -3.42 -0.54 -11.23
N GLY A 37 -2.43 -1.42 -11.21
CA GLY A 37 -1.04 -1.03 -11.42
C GLY A 37 -0.14 -2.19 -11.80
N VAL A 38 1.14 -1.88 -11.97
CA VAL A 38 2.18 -2.85 -12.26
C VAL A 38 3.26 -2.75 -11.21
N TYR A 39 3.65 -3.89 -10.64
CA TYR A 39 4.85 -4.03 -9.83
C TYR A 39 5.97 -4.65 -10.65
N MET A 40 7.12 -3.98 -10.66
CA MET A 40 8.33 -4.38 -11.36
C MET A 40 9.32 -4.96 -10.36
N SER A 41 9.59 -6.27 -10.45
CA SER A 41 10.66 -6.92 -9.70
C SER A 41 11.64 -7.62 -10.66
N PRO A 42 12.89 -7.88 -10.22
CA PRO A 42 13.84 -8.66 -11.01
C PRO A 42 13.30 -10.05 -11.40
N GLU A 43 12.48 -10.65 -10.55
CA GLU A 43 11.91 -11.98 -10.72
C GLU A 43 10.62 -11.96 -11.56
N ASN A 44 9.84 -10.89 -11.48
CA ASN A 44 8.63 -10.68 -12.27
C ASN A 44 8.59 -9.23 -12.80
N PRO A 45 9.01 -9.02 -14.07
CA PRO A 45 9.18 -7.68 -14.61
C PRO A 45 7.89 -6.86 -14.74
N ALA A 46 6.72 -7.50 -14.73
CA ALA A 46 5.44 -6.81 -14.93
C ALA A 46 4.28 -7.53 -14.24
N MET A 47 4.31 -7.59 -12.92
CA MET A 47 3.23 -8.20 -12.14
C MET A 47 2.04 -7.24 -12.03
N ALA A 48 0.86 -7.65 -12.47
CA ALA A 48 -0.36 -6.87 -12.28
C ALA A 48 -0.75 -6.83 -10.79
N VAL A 49 -1.05 -5.65 -10.26
CA VAL A 49 -1.37 -5.43 -8.84
C VAL A 49 -2.56 -4.48 -8.67
N ALA A 50 -3.19 -4.54 -7.50
CA ALA A 50 -4.11 -3.52 -7.01
C ALA A 50 -3.37 -2.61 -6.01
N ILE A 51 -3.52 -1.29 -6.17
CA ILE A 51 -2.86 -0.28 -5.33
C ILE A 51 -3.94 0.52 -4.63
N LYS A 52 -4.05 0.35 -3.31
CA LYS A 52 -4.92 1.17 -2.48
C LYS A 52 -4.17 2.44 -2.09
N THR A 53 -4.75 3.60 -2.35
CA THR A 53 -4.21 4.90 -1.92
C THR A 53 -4.99 5.41 -0.72
N CYS A 54 -4.32 6.19 0.13
CA CYS A 54 -4.98 6.90 1.23
C CYS A 54 -5.10 8.37 0.85
N LYS A 55 -6.33 8.84 0.58
CA LYS A 55 -6.59 10.22 0.11
C LYS A 55 -6.39 11.25 1.22
N ASN A 56 -6.69 10.89 2.46
CA ASN A 56 -6.61 11.77 3.63
C ASN A 56 -5.74 11.17 4.73
N CYS A 57 -4.42 11.21 4.57
CA CYS A 57 -3.44 10.86 5.61
C CYS A 57 -3.33 11.92 6.72
N THR A 58 -4.41 12.63 7.04
CA THR A 58 -4.37 13.84 7.88
C THR A 58 -4.15 13.54 9.36
N SER A 59 -4.37 12.29 9.81
CA SER A 59 -4.05 11.85 11.16
C SER A 59 -3.29 10.53 11.17
N ASP A 60 -2.38 10.37 12.13
CA ASP A 60 -1.67 9.12 12.38
C ASP A 60 -2.63 7.94 12.58
N SER A 61 -3.79 8.18 13.21
CA SER A 61 -4.83 7.17 13.44
C SER A 61 -5.49 6.63 12.17
N VAL A 62 -5.64 7.45 11.11
CA VAL A 62 -6.16 6.99 9.82
C VAL A 62 -5.10 6.18 9.09
N ARG A 63 -3.85 6.62 9.13
CA ARG A 63 -2.72 5.88 8.54
C ARG A 63 -2.52 4.51 9.21
N GLU A 64 -2.58 4.44 10.54
CA GLU A 64 -2.47 3.17 11.28
C GLU A 64 -3.60 2.20 10.91
N LYS A 65 -4.87 2.66 10.90
CA LYS A 65 -6.00 1.82 10.49
C LYS A 65 -5.94 1.38 9.03
N PHE A 66 -5.46 2.25 8.15
CA PHE A 66 -5.27 1.94 6.73
C PHE A 66 -4.24 0.84 6.54
N LEU A 67 -3.09 0.95 7.21
CA LEU A 67 -2.04 -0.04 7.10
C LEU A 67 -2.41 -1.34 7.82
N GLN A 68 -3.24 -1.30 8.86
CA GLN A 68 -3.66 -2.48 9.63
C GLN A 68 -4.26 -3.56 8.73
N GLU A 69 -5.01 -3.17 7.69
CA GLU A 69 -5.55 -4.08 6.67
C GLU A 69 -4.45 -4.90 5.97
N ALA A 70 -3.25 -4.33 5.80
CA ALA A 70 -2.11 -5.01 5.20
C ALA A 70 -1.34 -5.91 6.18
N CYS A 71 -1.49 -5.72 7.50
CA CYS A 71 -0.86 -6.57 8.52
C CYS A 71 -1.72 -7.76 8.95
N GLU A 72 -2.97 -7.84 8.50
CA GLU A 72 -3.88 -8.97 8.76
C GLU A 72 -3.71 -10.14 7.76
N TYR A 73 -2.88 -9.96 6.73
CA TYR A 73 -2.54 -10.97 5.71
C TYR A 73 -1.04 -11.26 5.71
#